data_AF-A0A1X2G5Z3-F1
#
_entry.id   AF-A0A1X2G5Z3-F1
#
_cell.length_a   1.000
_cell.length_b   1.000
_cell.length_c   1.000
_cell.angle_alpha   90.00
_cell.angle_beta   90.00
_cell.angle_gamma   90.00
#
_symmetry.space_group_name_H-M   'P 1'
#
loop_
_entity.id
_entity.type
_entity.pdbx_description
1 polymer ?
#
loop_
_entity_poly.entity_id
_entity_poly.type
_entity_poly.pdbx_seq_one_letter_code
_entity_poly.pdbx_strand_id
1 'polypeptide(L)'
;MSKVLQADNTRYKNRPNYTQACMLLQAIELNQRRALHPRCLAHLAMFVVKTWETDPCEEKCKELYQLLHTLLASSNIDEPSLEKSLRMFCQNSASTPTPCAAVTLLVAISYLERLNQKFGSIRGTIGCGARLISIAFLLAAQYMHDSLQLIIHVPLRDKQITEPVALPSPLQPTTEEQKLRISKLELEFLHLMDYDLSFNDPAQLVHWAHSFDTPPPMLDYCTSADEGDDEMDDDFDF
;
A
#
# COMPACT_ATOMS: atom_id res chain seq x y z
N MET A 1 -36.06 -4.78 7.87
CA MET A 1 -35.45 -4.45 9.18
C MET A 1 -34.19 -5.27 9.52
N SER A 2 -33.90 -6.42 8.89
CA SER A 2 -32.72 -7.24 9.23
C SER A 2 -31.36 -6.82 8.64
N LYS A 3 -31.30 -5.96 7.61
CA LYS A 3 -30.02 -5.59 6.97
C LYS A 3 -29.18 -4.56 7.75
N VAL A 4 -29.83 -3.70 8.54
CA VAL A 4 -29.13 -2.65 9.33
C VAL A 4 -28.41 -3.26 10.54
N LEU A 5 -29.01 -4.25 11.20
CA LEU A 5 -28.40 -4.96 12.32
C LEU A 5 -27.20 -5.82 11.90
N GLN A 6 -27.17 -6.33 10.66
CA GLN A 6 -26.06 -7.13 10.16
C GLN A 6 -24.84 -6.25 9.86
N ALA A 7 -25.04 -5.04 9.32
CA ALA A 7 -23.98 -4.05 9.12
C ALA A 7 -23.36 -3.56 10.43
N ASP A 8 -24.18 -3.33 11.46
CA ASP A 8 -23.68 -2.94 12.79
C ASP A 8 -22.88 -4.06 13.46
N ASN A 9 -23.33 -5.31 13.37
CA ASN A 9 -22.61 -6.45 13.98
C ASN A 9 -21.28 -6.75 13.26
N THR A 10 -21.17 -6.50 11.95
CA THR A 10 -19.91 -6.63 11.19
C THR A 10 -18.87 -5.56 11.51
N ARG A 11 -19.29 -4.37 11.96
CA ARG A 11 -18.35 -3.31 12.42
C ARG A 11 -17.66 -3.65 13.74
N TYR A 12 -18.21 -4.56 14.56
CA TYR A 12 -17.61 -4.93 15.85
C TYR A 12 -16.42 -5.90 15.72
N LYS A 13 -16.36 -6.73 14.67
CA LYS A 13 -15.22 -7.65 14.45
C LYS A 13 -13.99 -6.97 13.83
N ASN A 14 -14.20 -5.87 13.11
CA ASN A 14 -13.15 -5.16 12.39
C ASN A 14 -12.56 -3.99 13.18
N ARG A 15 -12.74 -3.96 14.51
CA ARG A 15 -12.22 -2.84 15.31
C ARG A 15 -10.73 -3.03 15.55
N PRO A 16 -9.90 -2.04 15.17
CA PRO A 16 -8.52 -2.04 15.59
C PRO A 16 -8.43 -2.00 17.12
N ASN A 17 -7.36 -2.59 17.64
CA ASN A 17 -7.03 -2.50 19.06
C ASN A 17 -5.83 -1.56 19.24
N TYR A 18 -5.57 -1.18 20.49
CA TYR A 18 -4.48 -0.26 20.83
C TYR A 18 -3.12 -0.75 20.31
N THR A 19 -2.84 -2.05 20.39
CA THR A 19 -1.59 -2.66 19.90
C THR A 19 -1.42 -2.47 18.39
N GLN A 20 -2.46 -2.76 17.60
CA GLN A 20 -2.45 -2.58 16.14
C GLN A 20 -2.28 -1.10 15.76
N ALA A 21 -2.90 -0.19 16.51
CA ALA A 21 -2.73 1.24 16.32
C ALA A 21 -1.28 1.70 16.57
N CYS A 22 -0.66 1.22 17.65
CA CYS A 22 0.75 1.52 17.94
C CYS A 22 1.68 0.96 16.86
N MET A 23 1.46 -0.28 16.40
CA MET A 23 2.24 -0.89 15.32
C MET A 23 2.14 -0.08 14.01
N LEU A 24 0.95 0.40 13.66
CA LEU A 24 0.77 1.27 12.49
C LEU A 24 1.50 2.60 12.63
N LEU A 25 1.37 3.25 13.79
CA LEU A 25 2.07 4.50 14.03
C LEU A 25 3.58 4.32 13.90
N GLN A 26 4.13 3.26 14.49
CA GLN A 26 5.54 2.90 14.36
C GLN A 26 5.94 2.68 12.89
N ALA A 27 5.14 1.96 12.11
CA ALA A 27 5.44 1.74 10.68
C ALA A 27 5.39 3.05 9.86
N ILE A 28 4.44 3.94 10.16
CA ILE A 28 4.34 5.27 9.53
C ILE A 28 5.58 6.11 9.86
N GLU A 29 5.99 6.13 11.13
CA GLU A 29 7.18 6.84 11.60
C GLU A 29 8.46 6.27 10.97
N LEU A 30 8.59 4.95 10.94
CA LEU A 30 9.70 4.23 10.32
C LEU A 30 9.83 4.52 8.83
N ASN A 31 8.70 4.58 8.11
CA ASN A 31 8.71 4.91 6.68
C ASN A 31 9.11 6.37 6.43
N GLN A 32 8.98 7.27 7.41
CA GLN A 32 9.31 8.70 7.29
C GLN A 32 8.66 9.39 6.08
N ARG A 33 7.47 8.93 5.67
CA ARG A 33 6.77 9.39 4.45
C ARG A 33 7.56 9.22 3.15
N ARG A 34 8.56 8.34 3.13
CA ARG A 34 9.28 8.00 1.91
C ARG A 34 8.31 7.39 0.92
N ALA A 35 8.43 7.82 -0.34
CA ALA A 35 7.76 7.17 -1.44
C ALA A 35 8.35 5.77 -1.63
N LEU A 36 7.54 4.82 -2.09
CA LEU A 36 8.03 3.50 -2.46
C LEU A 36 8.92 3.61 -3.70
N HIS A 37 10.05 2.91 -3.70
CA HIS A 37 10.94 2.86 -4.85
C HIS A 37 10.20 2.34 -6.10
N PRO A 38 10.46 2.87 -7.30
CA PRO A 38 9.84 2.39 -8.54
C PRO A 38 9.98 0.88 -8.76
N ARG A 39 11.11 0.29 -8.35
CA ARG A 39 11.34 -1.16 -8.42
C ARG A 39 10.41 -1.94 -7.49
N CYS A 40 10.16 -1.43 -6.28
CA CYS A 40 9.20 -2.01 -5.35
C CYS A 40 7.79 -1.95 -5.95
N LEU A 41 7.38 -0.80 -6.49
CA LEU A 41 6.07 -0.65 -7.13
C LEU A 41 5.88 -1.57 -8.33
N ALA A 42 6.89 -1.72 -9.18
CA ALA A 42 6.85 -2.66 -10.31
C ALA A 42 6.73 -4.11 -9.83
N HIS A 43 7.44 -4.47 -8.74
CA HIS A 43 7.33 -5.78 -8.12
C HIS A 43 5.92 -6.04 -7.58
N LEU A 44 5.33 -5.07 -6.87
CA LEU A 44 3.96 -5.15 -6.34
C LEU A 44 2.92 -5.29 -7.46
N ALA A 45 3.05 -4.48 -8.52
CA ALA A 45 2.16 -4.58 -9.69
C ALA A 45 2.24 -5.96 -10.34
N MET A 46 3.46 -6.46 -10.56
CA MET A 46 3.68 -7.79 -11.12
C MET A 46 3.10 -8.89 -10.22
N PHE A 47 3.29 -8.78 -8.90
CA PHE A 47 2.73 -9.71 -7.93
C PHE A 47 1.20 -9.79 -8.05
N VAL A 48 0.51 -8.64 -8.03
CA VAL A 48 -0.95 -8.60 -8.10
C VAL A 48 -1.47 -9.19 -9.41
N VAL A 49 -0.87 -8.83 -10.56
CA VAL A 49 -1.28 -9.34 -11.87
C VAL A 49 -1.08 -10.85 -11.96
N LYS A 50 0.10 -11.36 -11.59
CA LYS A 50 0.40 -12.81 -11.64
C LYS A 50 -0.48 -13.63 -10.69
N THR A 51 -0.87 -13.04 -9.57
CA THR A 51 -1.62 -13.75 -8.53
C THR A 51 -3.12 -13.76 -8.81
N TRP A 52 -3.66 -12.69 -9.39
CA TRP A 52 -5.12 -12.49 -9.44
C TRP A 52 -5.71 -12.43 -10.84
N GLU A 53 -4.90 -12.45 -11.90
CA GLU A 53 -5.41 -12.45 -13.28
C GLU A 53 -5.16 -13.79 -13.97
N THR A 54 -6.10 -14.20 -14.83
CA THR A 54 -6.01 -15.44 -15.60
C THR A 54 -4.96 -15.41 -16.72
N ASP A 55 -4.61 -14.22 -17.21
CA ASP A 55 -3.67 -14.03 -18.32
C ASP A 55 -2.71 -12.87 -17.99
N PRO A 56 -1.67 -13.11 -17.19
CA PRO A 56 -0.75 -12.05 -16.79
C PRO A 56 0.15 -11.67 -17.98
N CYS A 57 0.04 -10.41 -18.45
CA CYS A 57 0.89 -9.87 -19.49
C CYS A 57 1.61 -8.58 -19.04
N GLU A 58 2.66 -8.19 -19.78
CA GLU A 58 3.47 -7.01 -19.44
C GLU A 58 2.65 -5.71 -19.49
N GLU A 59 1.71 -5.60 -20.42
CA GLU A 59 0.82 -4.44 -20.55
C GLU A 59 -0.03 -4.25 -19.29
N LYS A 60 -0.67 -5.31 -18.79
CA LYS A 60 -1.46 -5.26 -17.54
C LYS A 60 -0.58 -4.92 -16.33
N CYS A 61 0.67 -5.39 -16.30
CA CYS A 61 1.63 -5.00 -15.26
C CYS A 61 1.95 -3.49 -15.32
N LYS A 62 2.13 -2.93 -16.53
CA LYS A 62 2.37 -1.49 -16.72
C LYS A 62 1.15 -0.66 -16.33
N GLU A 63 -0.04 -1.07 -16.73
CA GLU A 63 -1.30 -0.42 -16.33
C GLU A 63 -1.48 -0.41 -14.82
N LEU A 64 -1.23 -1.55 -14.17
CA LEU A 64 -1.35 -1.65 -12.72
C LEU A 64 -0.26 -0.83 -12.00
N TYR A 65 0.97 -0.81 -12.52
CA TYR A 65 2.02 0.05 -12.02
C TYR A 65 1.62 1.53 -12.06
N GLN A 66 1.06 1.99 -13.19
CA GLN A 66 0.56 3.36 -13.33
C GLN A 66 -0.59 3.64 -12.37
N LEU A 67 -1.49 2.68 -12.16
CA LEU A 67 -2.56 2.79 -11.17
C LEU A 67 -1.98 2.97 -9.76
N LEU A 68 -1.04 2.12 -9.34
CA LEU A 68 -0.41 2.21 -8.02
C LEU A 68 0.33 3.54 -7.83
N HIS A 69 1.06 3.98 -8.84
CA HIS A 69 1.74 5.27 -8.81
C HIS A 69 0.75 6.43 -8.65
N THR A 70 -0.34 6.42 -9.42
CA THR A 70 -1.41 7.44 -9.35
C THR A 70 -2.10 7.43 -7.99
N LEU A 71 -2.42 6.24 -7.48
CA LEU A 71 -3.04 6.01 -6.17
C LEU A 71 -2.19 6.62 -5.05
N LEU A 72 -0.87 6.39 -5.07
CA LEU A 72 0.04 6.96 -4.08
C LEU A 72 0.15 8.48 -4.21
N ALA A 73 0.25 9.00 -5.43
CA ALA A 73 0.36 10.43 -5.68
C ALA A 73 -0.89 11.19 -5.25
N SER A 74 -2.09 10.64 -5.51
CA SER A 74 -3.36 11.31 -5.21
C SER A 74 -3.81 11.17 -3.75
N SER A 75 -3.26 10.21 -3.01
CA SER A 75 -3.73 9.85 -1.66
C SER A 75 -2.84 10.35 -0.52
N ASN A 76 -1.87 11.22 -0.81
CA ASN A 76 -1.02 11.84 0.20
C ASN A 76 -1.63 13.16 0.70
N ILE A 77 -1.56 13.38 2.01
CA ILE A 77 -1.89 14.67 2.63
C ILE A 77 -0.72 15.63 2.38
N ASP A 78 -0.99 16.75 1.72
CA ASP A 78 -0.02 17.82 1.46
C ASP A 78 0.18 18.70 2.71
N GLU A 79 0.89 18.17 3.71
CA GLU A 79 1.26 18.90 4.93
C GLU A 79 2.68 18.51 5.35
N PRO A 80 3.56 19.47 5.70
CA PRO A 80 4.98 19.21 5.93
C PRO A 80 5.27 18.35 7.16
N SER A 81 4.47 18.43 8.23
CA SER A 81 4.74 17.68 9.47
C SER A 81 3.89 16.43 9.59
N LEU A 82 4.53 15.32 10.01
CA LEU A 82 3.87 14.04 10.24
C LEU A 82 2.73 14.16 11.26
N GLU A 83 3.03 14.80 12.38
CA GLU A 83 2.08 15.01 13.46
C GLU A 83 0.85 15.80 13.01
N LYS A 84 1.03 16.86 12.20
CA LYS A 84 -0.11 17.67 11.74
C LYS A 84 -0.98 16.90 10.76
N SER A 85 -0.40 16.15 9.81
CA SER A 85 -1.22 15.32 8.91
C SER A 85 -1.91 14.18 9.63
N LEU A 86 -1.28 13.58 10.64
CA LEU A 86 -1.90 12.55 11.48
C LEU A 86 -3.12 13.12 12.21
N ARG A 87 -3.01 14.33 12.78
CA ARG A 87 -4.14 15.03 13.40
C ARG A 87 -5.24 15.37 12.39
N MET A 88 -4.90 15.95 11.24
CA MET A 88 -5.88 16.26 10.19
C MET A 88 -6.58 15.00 9.67
N PHE A 89 -5.83 13.92 9.48
CA PHE A 89 -6.40 12.64 9.07
C PHE A 89 -7.44 12.14 10.07
N CYS A 90 -7.13 12.17 11.36
CA CYS A 90 -8.04 11.75 12.41
C CYS A 90 -9.22 12.73 12.61
N GLN A 91 -9.05 14.02 12.27
CA GLN A 91 -10.11 15.03 12.29
C GLN A 91 -11.12 14.85 11.15
N ASN A 92 -10.66 14.40 10.00
CA ASN A 92 -11.49 14.22 8.82
C ASN A 92 -12.46 13.04 8.99
N SER A 93 -13.67 13.22 8.45
CA SER A 93 -14.67 12.13 8.36
C SER A 93 -14.31 11.10 7.28
N ALA A 94 -13.45 11.48 6.33
CA ALA A 94 -12.99 10.61 5.25
C ALA A 94 -11.63 9.99 5.59
N SER A 95 -11.48 8.70 5.30
CA SER A 95 -10.24 7.94 5.49
C SER A 95 -9.22 8.11 4.35
N THR A 96 -9.50 9.02 3.42
CA THR A 96 -8.59 9.46 2.35
C THR A 96 -8.72 10.96 2.17
N PRO A 97 -7.64 11.71 1.89
CA PRO A 97 -6.24 11.26 1.73
C PRO A 97 -5.60 10.75 3.03
N THR A 98 -4.58 9.92 2.92
CA THR A 98 -3.89 9.23 4.03
C THR A 98 -2.56 9.92 4.39
N PRO A 99 -2.10 9.84 5.65
CA PRO A 99 -0.85 10.47 6.09
C PRO A 99 0.40 9.76 5.54
N CYS A 100 0.26 8.51 5.07
CA CYS A 100 1.34 7.74 4.46
C CYS A 100 0.79 6.70 3.47
N ALA A 101 0.57 7.11 2.22
CA ALA A 101 -0.02 6.23 1.19
C ALA A 101 0.83 4.98 0.92
N ALA A 102 2.16 5.08 1.06
CA ALA A 102 3.08 3.95 0.92
C ALA A 102 2.77 2.83 1.91
N VAL A 103 2.65 3.16 3.21
CA VAL A 103 2.30 2.19 4.25
C VAL A 103 0.89 1.64 4.03
N THR A 104 -0.06 2.50 3.66
CA THR A 104 -1.42 2.06 3.30
C THR A 104 -1.41 1.02 2.19
N LEU A 105 -0.59 1.22 1.14
CA LEU A 105 -0.47 0.27 0.04
C LEU A 105 0.19 -1.04 0.48
N LEU A 106 1.23 -0.99 1.31
CA LEU A 106 1.87 -2.19 1.84
C LEU A 106 0.90 -3.03 2.68
N VAL A 107 0.09 -2.38 3.52
CA VAL A 107 -0.98 -3.05 4.28
C VAL A 107 -2.01 -3.66 3.33
N ALA A 108 -2.42 -2.94 2.29
CA ALA A 108 -3.36 -3.46 1.28
C ALA A 108 -2.81 -4.71 0.57
N ILE A 109 -1.53 -4.72 0.21
CA ILE A 109 -0.86 -5.88 -0.38
C ILE A 109 -0.84 -7.06 0.59
N SER A 110 -0.60 -6.82 1.88
CA SER A 110 -0.64 -7.89 2.90
C SER A 110 -2.02 -8.55 3.01
N TYR A 111 -3.12 -7.79 2.79
CA TYR A 111 -4.46 -8.37 2.69
C TYR A 111 -4.59 -9.29 1.46
N LEU A 112 -4.03 -8.87 0.31
CA LEU A 112 -4.04 -9.70 -0.90
C LEU A 112 -3.19 -10.96 -0.75
N GLU A 113 -2.06 -10.90 -0.05
CA GLU A 113 -1.25 -12.07 0.28
C GLU A 113 -2.03 -13.07 1.14
N ARG A 114 -2.72 -12.59 2.19
CA ARG A 114 -3.60 -13.43 3.03
C ARG A 114 -4.74 -14.05 2.23
N LEU A 115 -5.38 -13.28 1.35
CA LEU A 115 -6.41 -13.81 0.45
C LEU A 115 -5.85 -14.89 -0.48
N ASN A 116 -4.66 -14.69 -1.03
CA ASN A 116 -4.02 -15.66 -1.91
C ASN A 116 -3.65 -16.95 -1.16
N GLN A 117 -3.24 -16.86 0.10
CA GLN A 117 -3.01 -18.05 0.93
C GLN A 117 -4.31 -18.86 1.15
N LYS A 118 -5.45 -18.19 1.28
CA LYS A 118 -6.77 -18.83 1.49
C LYS A 118 -7.41 -19.35 0.20
N PHE A 119 -7.20 -18.67 -0.92
CA PHE A 119 -7.90 -18.90 -2.20
C PHE A 119 -6.96 -19.06 -3.40
N GLY A 120 -5.74 -19.55 -3.21
CA GLY A 120 -4.64 -19.46 -4.19
C GLY A 120 -4.88 -20.11 -5.56
N SER A 121 -5.94 -20.92 -5.74
CA SER A 121 -6.35 -21.47 -7.02
C SER A 121 -7.30 -20.56 -7.81
N ILE A 122 -7.89 -19.54 -7.18
CA ILE A 122 -8.85 -18.64 -7.81
C ILE A 122 -8.08 -17.57 -8.59
N ARG A 123 -8.42 -17.44 -9.87
CA ARG A 123 -7.97 -16.34 -10.73
C ARG A 123 -9.20 -15.58 -11.20
N GLY A 124 -9.10 -14.27 -11.18
CA GLY A 124 -10.17 -13.38 -11.60
C GLY A 124 -10.18 -13.14 -13.10
N THR A 125 -11.26 -12.51 -13.57
CA THR A 125 -11.36 -11.99 -14.94
C THR A 125 -10.44 -10.78 -15.14
N ILE A 126 -10.31 -10.33 -16.39
CA ILE A 126 -9.48 -9.18 -16.76
C ILE A 126 -9.82 -7.96 -15.87
N GLY A 127 -8.77 -7.29 -15.35
CA GLY A 127 -8.92 -6.13 -14.45
C GLY A 127 -9.41 -6.49 -13.05
N CYS A 128 -9.41 -7.78 -12.66
CA CYS A 128 -9.68 -8.18 -11.28
C CYS A 128 -8.59 -7.67 -10.33
N GLY A 129 -7.32 -7.78 -10.72
CA GLY A 129 -6.19 -7.32 -9.89
C GLY A 129 -6.30 -5.84 -9.53
N ALA A 130 -6.59 -4.99 -10.52
CA ALA A 130 -6.78 -3.55 -10.34
C ALA A 130 -7.93 -3.20 -9.38
N ARG A 131 -9.09 -3.85 -9.54
CA ARG A 131 -10.24 -3.66 -8.64
C ARG A 131 -9.93 -4.15 -7.23
N LEU A 132 -9.28 -5.30 -7.11
CA LEU A 132 -8.97 -5.92 -5.84
C LEU A 132 -7.99 -5.07 -5.03
N ILE A 133 -6.92 -4.57 -5.64
CA ILE A 133 -5.97 -3.70 -4.93
C ILE A 133 -6.59 -2.36 -4.55
N SER A 134 -7.48 -1.81 -5.38
CA SER A 134 -8.19 -0.56 -5.08
C SER A 134 -9.08 -0.68 -3.85
N ILE A 135 -9.86 -1.77 -3.76
CA ILE A 135 -10.72 -2.05 -2.61
C ILE A 135 -9.89 -2.37 -1.37
N ALA A 136 -8.82 -3.17 -1.50
CA ALA A 136 -7.91 -3.46 -0.41
C ALA A 136 -7.25 -2.18 0.14
N PHE A 137 -6.87 -1.25 -0.74
CA PHE A 137 -6.31 0.04 -0.33
C PHE A 137 -7.32 0.91 0.40
N LEU A 138 -8.57 0.99 -0.07
CA LEU A 138 -9.63 1.71 0.62
C LEU A 138 -9.89 1.14 2.02
N LEU A 139 -9.97 -0.19 2.15
CA LEU A 139 -10.14 -0.85 3.44
C LEU A 139 -8.94 -0.67 4.36
N ALA A 140 -7.71 -0.70 3.83
CA ALA A 140 -6.50 -0.40 4.59
C ALA A 140 -6.52 1.05 5.10
N ALA A 141 -6.91 2.01 4.27
CA ALA A 141 -7.03 3.41 4.64
C ALA A 141 -8.08 3.63 5.74
N GLN A 142 -9.26 2.99 5.61
CA GLN A 142 -10.31 3.01 6.64
C GLN A 142 -9.82 2.40 7.95
N TYR A 143 -9.18 1.22 7.90
CA TYR A 143 -8.65 0.57 9.08
C TYR A 143 -7.57 1.40 9.78
N MET A 144 -6.67 2.02 9.00
CA MET A 144 -5.65 2.93 9.52
C MET A 144 -6.27 4.16 10.19
N HIS A 145 -7.31 4.73 9.59
CA HIS A 145 -8.04 5.87 10.15
C HIS A 145 -8.66 5.52 11.52
N ASP A 146 -9.42 4.43 11.57
CA ASP A 146 -10.03 3.94 12.81
C ASP A 146 -8.96 3.60 13.87
N SER A 147 -7.83 3.03 13.45
CA SER A 147 -6.72 2.66 14.34
C SER A 147 -6.08 3.89 14.97
N LEU A 148 -5.73 4.87 14.14
CA LEU A 148 -5.04 6.08 14.57
C LEU A 148 -5.93 6.95 15.46
N GLN A 149 -7.25 6.96 15.23
CA GLN A 149 -8.20 7.64 16.12
C GLN A 149 -8.25 7.07 17.54
N LEU A 150 -7.81 5.82 17.77
CA LEU A 150 -7.73 5.25 19.12
C LEU A 150 -6.60 5.85 19.96
N ILE A 151 -5.54 6.34 19.31
CA ILE A 151 -4.31 6.78 19.99
C ILE A 151 -4.08 8.29 19.87
N ILE A 152 -4.51 8.91 18.77
CA ILE A 152 -4.41 10.35 18.55
C ILE A 152 -5.65 11.02 19.12
N HIS A 153 -5.47 11.67 20.27
CA HIS A 153 -6.52 12.44 20.91
C HIS A 153 -6.73 13.75 20.14
N VAL A 154 -7.82 13.80 19.37
CA VAL A 154 -8.29 15.02 18.72
C VAL A 154 -9.36 15.67 19.60
N PRO A 155 -9.20 16.94 20.02
CA PRO A 155 -10.25 17.65 20.76
C PRO A 155 -11.54 17.69 19.95
N LEU A 156 -12.68 17.30 20.55
CA LEU A 156 -14.00 17.25 19.90
C LEU A 156 -14.44 18.59 19.27
N ARG A 157 -13.85 19.71 19.68
CA ARG A 157 -14.16 21.05 19.16
C ARG A 157 -13.58 21.33 17.76
N ASP A 158 -12.61 20.53 17.31
CA ASP A 158 -11.92 20.72 16.02
C ASP A 158 -12.27 19.63 14.99
N LYS A 159 -13.32 18.84 15.22
CA LYS A 159 -13.87 17.96 14.18
C LYS A 159 -14.44 18.83 13.07
N GLN A 160 -13.62 19.13 12.07
CA GLN A 160 -14.10 19.73 10.85
C GLN A 160 -15.02 18.69 10.19
N ILE A 161 -16.31 18.99 10.13
CA ILE A 161 -17.23 18.33 9.21
C ILE A 161 -16.89 18.90 7.82
N THR A 162 -15.70 18.57 7.34
CA THR A 162 -15.34 18.85 5.95
C THR A 162 -16.07 17.80 5.16
N GLU A 163 -17.04 18.22 4.34
CA GLU A 163 -17.52 17.36 3.24
C GLU A 163 -16.31 16.79 2.51
N PRO A 164 -16.34 15.51 2.09
CA PRO A 164 -15.19 14.85 1.49
C PRO A 164 -14.67 15.74 0.37
N VAL A 165 -13.49 16.34 0.57
CA VAL A 165 -12.89 17.24 -0.40
C VAL A 165 -12.82 16.46 -1.71
N ALA A 166 -13.54 16.98 -2.72
CA ALA A 166 -13.60 16.43 -4.05
C ALA A 166 -12.24 16.63 -4.72
N LEU A 167 -11.31 15.72 -4.45
CA LEU A 167 -10.14 15.52 -5.28
C LEU A 167 -10.48 14.47 -6.32
N PRO A 168 -10.09 14.66 -7.60
CA PRO A 168 -10.24 13.66 -8.66
C PRO A 168 -9.27 12.50 -8.39
N SER A 169 -9.55 11.72 -7.34
CA SER A 169 -8.89 10.44 -7.09
C SER A 169 -9.59 9.38 -7.96
N PRO A 170 -8.84 8.40 -8.49
CA PRO A 170 -9.42 7.25 -9.22
C PRO A 170 -10.46 6.44 -8.43
N LEU A 171 -10.57 6.70 -7.13
CA LEU A 171 -11.38 5.98 -6.16
C LEU A 171 -12.65 6.71 -5.73
N GLN A 172 -12.87 7.97 -6.13
CA GLN A 172 -14.10 8.68 -5.73
C GLN A 172 -15.28 8.29 -6.64
N PRO A 173 -16.38 7.73 -6.08
CA PRO A 173 -17.56 7.45 -6.86
C PRO A 173 -18.27 8.76 -7.25
N THR A 174 -18.37 9.01 -8.55
CA THR A 174 -19.05 10.16 -9.14
C THR A 174 -20.57 10.00 -9.18
N THR A 175 -21.09 8.79 -8.93
CA THR A 175 -22.53 8.52 -8.88
C THR A 175 -22.93 7.68 -7.66
N GLU A 176 -24.17 7.80 -7.21
CA GLU A 176 -24.74 6.94 -6.15
C GLU A 176 -24.67 5.44 -6.52
N GLU A 177 -24.81 5.13 -7.80
CA GLU A 177 -24.65 3.75 -8.28
C GLU A 177 -23.22 3.24 -8.09
N GLN A 178 -22.21 4.07 -8.35
CA GLN A 178 -20.82 3.72 -8.09
C GLN A 178 -20.55 3.56 -6.59
N LYS A 179 -21.12 4.41 -5.74
CA LYS A 179 -21.03 4.25 -4.27
C LYS A 179 -21.56 2.89 -3.82
N LEU A 180 -22.72 2.49 -4.33
CA LEU A 180 -23.33 1.19 -4.03
C LEU A 180 -22.47 0.03 -4.52
N ARG A 181 -21.88 0.14 -5.73
CA ARG A 181 -20.97 -0.88 -6.28
C ARG A 181 -19.71 -1.01 -5.42
N ILE A 182 -19.08 0.09 -5.02
CA ILE A 182 -17.90 0.09 -4.15
C ILE A 182 -18.26 -0.52 -2.79
N SER A 183 -19.35 -0.09 -2.17
CA SER A 183 -19.81 -0.61 -0.87
C SER A 183 -20.05 -2.13 -0.92
N LYS A 184 -20.58 -2.64 -2.04
CA LYS A 184 -20.76 -4.07 -2.25
C LYS A 184 -19.43 -4.81 -2.35
N LEU A 185 -18.46 -4.26 -3.09
CA LEU A 185 -17.13 -4.86 -3.22
C LEU A 185 -16.37 -4.84 -1.89
N GLU A 186 -16.47 -3.77 -1.11
CA GLU A 186 -15.91 -3.71 0.25
C GLU A 186 -16.48 -4.82 1.14
N LEU A 187 -17.81 -4.98 1.14
CA LEU A 187 -18.47 -6.00 1.94
C LEU A 187 -18.07 -7.42 1.52
N GLU A 188 -17.99 -7.68 0.22
CA GLU A 188 -17.53 -8.97 -0.32
C GLU A 188 -16.07 -9.25 0.07
N PHE A 189 -15.19 -8.25 -0.05
CA PHE A 189 -13.79 -8.37 0.35
C PHE A 189 -13.65 -8.67 1.85
N LEU A 190 -14.38 -7.94 2.69
CA LEU A 190 -14.40 -8.18 4.14
C LEU A 190 -14.89 -9.60 4.48
N HIS A 191 -15.88 -10.10 3.76
CA HIS A 191 -16.37 -11.46 3.94
C HIS A 191 -15.29 -12.50 3.60
N LEU A 192 -14.54 -12.30 2.51
CA LEU A 192 -13.43 -13.19 2.13
C LEU A 192 -12.31 -13.20 3.18
N MET A 193 -12.08 -12.05 3.82
CA MET A 193 -11.11 -11.86 4.91
C MET A 193 -11.62 -12.30 6.29
N ASP A 194 -12.80 -12.94 6.40
CA ASP A 194 -13.45 -13.29 7.66
C ASP A 194 -13.64 -12.09 8.62
N TYR A 195 -13.71 -10.87 8.06
CA TYR A 195 -13.74 -9.59 8.77
C TYR A 195 -12.51 -9.31 9.64
N ASP A 196 -11.39 -9.98 9.38
CA ASP A 196 -10.13 -9.79 10.10
C ASP A 196 -9.14 -8.97 9.25
N LEU A 197 -9.09 -7.66 9.50
CA LEU A 197 -8.10 -6.75 8.91
C LEU A 197 -6.85 -6.55 9.77
N SER A 198 -6.64 -7.37 10.80
CA SER A 198 -5.40 -7.28 11.58
C SER A 198 -4.17 -7.67 10.74
N PHE A 199 -3.02 -7.11 11.08
CA PHE A 199 -1.74 -7.45 10.48
C PHE A 199 -0.74 -7.80 11.58
N ASN A 200 0.24 -8.64 11.25
CA ASN A 200 1.18 -9.16 12.23
C ASN A 200 2.29 -8.16 12.55
N ASP A 201 2.96 -7.64 11.51
CA ASP A 201 4.09 -6.71 11.66
C ASP A 201 4.18 -5.77 10.44
N PRO A 202 3.64 -4.54 10.54
CA PRO A 202 3.70 -3.59 9.43
C PRO A 202 5.10 -2.96 9.28
N ALA A 203 5.96 -3.02 10.31
CA ALA A 203 7.33 -2.51 10.23
C ALA A 203 8.20 -3.42 9.34
N GLN A 204 7.98 -4.74 9.39
CA GLN A 204 8.63 -5.67 8.44
C GLN A 204 8.29 -5.34 6.99
N LEU A 205 7.04 -4.97 6.69
CA LEU A 205 6.65 -4.58 5.33
C LEU A 205 7.41 -3.32 4.87
N VAL A 206 7.60 -2.35 5.76
CA VAL A 206 8.37 -1.12 5.48
C VAL A 206 9.85 -1.44 5.25
N HIS A 207 10.47 -2.24 6.12
CA HIS A 207 11.86 -2.67 5.96
C HIS A 207 12.07 -3.45 4.65
N TRP A 208 11.17 -4.39 4.34
CA TRP A 208 11.19 -5.11 3.08
C TRP A 208 11.09 -4.14 1.89
N ALA A 209 10.18 -3.16 1.94
CA ALA A 209 10.04 -2.17 0.88
C ALA A 209 11.31 -1.31 0.69
N HIS A 210 11.97 -0.90 1.77
CA HIS A 210 13.23 -0.13 1.72
C HIS A 210 14.41 -0.96 1.21
N SER A 211 14.36 -2.30 1.29
CA SER A 211 15.42 -3.14 0.73
C SER A 211 15.60 -2.95 -0.79
N PHE A 212 14.55 -2.49 -1.50
CA PHE A 212 14.60 -2.19 -2.93
C PHE A 212 15.42 -0.93 -3.28
N ASP A 213 15.69 -0.07 -2.30
CA ASP A 213 16.54 1.12 -2.46
C ASP A 213 18.02 0.75 -2.49
N THR A 214 18.37 -0.43 -1.97
CA THR A 214 19.76 -0.88 -1.93
C THR A 214 20.12 -1.45 -3.30
N PRO A 215 21.16 -0.93 -3.99
CA PRO A 215 21.65 -1.58 -5.18
C PRO A 215 22.10 -3.01 -4.83
N PRO A 216 21.89 -4.00 -5.72
CA PRO A 216 22.45 -5.33 -5.48
C PRO A 216 23.96 -5.17 -5.25
N PRO A 217 24.56 -5.92 -4.30
CA PRO A 217 26.00 -5.87 -4.10
C PRO A 217 26.65 -6.11 -5.47
N MET A 218 27.45 -5.14 -5.94
CA MET A 218 28.31 -5.39 -7.09
C MET A 218 29.13 -6.62 -6.71
N LEU A 219 28.89 -7.73 -7.39
CA LEU A 219 29.84 -8.83 -7.41
C LEU A 219 31.14 -8.21 -7.91
N ASP A 220 32.13 -8.10 -7.02
CA ASP A 220 33.50 -7.70 -7.35
C ASP A 220 33.93 -8.51 -8.57
N TYR A 221 33.86 -7.87 -9.73
CA TYR A 221 34.30 -8.49 -10.97
C TYR A 221 35.80 -8.62 -10.83
N CYS A 222 36.26 -9.87 -10.78
CA CYS A 222 37.67 -10.26 -10.73
C CYS A 222 38.55 -9.29 -11.51
N THR A 223 39.26 -8.41 -10.82
CA THR A 223 40.50 -7.85 -11.35
C THR A 223 41.57 -8.92 -11.18
N SER A 224 41.43 -10.02 -11.93
CA SER A 224 42.58 -10.84 -12.31
C SER A 224 43.36 -10.02 -13.34
N ALA A 225 44.12 -9.04 -12.85
CA ALA A 225 45.22 -8.46 -13.60
C ALA A 225 46.32 -9.53 -13.62
N ASP A 226 46.14 -10.44 -14.57
CA ASP A 226 47.09 -11.42 -15.03
C ASP A 226 48.35 -10.72 -15.54
N GLU A 227 49.48 -11.34 -15.23
CA GLU A 227 50.83 -10.82 -15.41
C GLU A 227 51.19 -10.74 -16.89
N GLY A 228 51.69 -9.58 -17.33
CA GLY A 228 52.19 -9.33 -18.67
C GLY A 228 53.56 -8.65 -18.57
N ASP A 229 54.52 -9.44 -18.13
CA ASP A 229 55.95 -9.21 -18.12
C ASP A 229 56.46 -9.22 -19.58
N ASP A 230 56.67 -8.05 -20.16
CA ASP A 230 57.38 -7.92 -21.44
C ASP A 230 58.67 -7.13 -21.20
N GLU A 231 59.73 -7.89 -20.95
CA GLU A 231 61.12 -7.48 -21.02
C GLU A 231 61.42 -6.82 -22.39
N MET A 232 62.03 -5.65 -22.37
CA MET A 232 62.67 -5.05 -23.55
C MET A 232 64.16 -4.90 -23.24
N ASP A 233 64.90 -5.94 -23.64
CA ASP A 233 66.34 -5.92 -23.76
C ASP A 233 66.79 -5.02 -24.93
N ASP A 234 67.77 -4.18 -24.60
CA ASP A 234 69.00 -3.88 -25.32
C ASP A 234 69.01 -3.30 -26.76
N ASP A 235 69.85 -2.26 -26.85
CA ASP A 235 70.92 -2.09 -27.85
C ASP A 235 70.83 -1.04 -28.99
N PHE A 236 71.85 -0.16 -28.92
CA PHE A 236 72.72 0.38 -29.97
C PHE A 236 72.45 1.76 -30.65
N ASP A 237 73.41 2.66 -30.33
CA ASP A 237 74.23 3.56 -31.16
C ASP A 237 73.60 4.51 -32.21
N PHE A 238 73.80 5.83 -32.01
CA PHE A 238 74.81 6.63 -32.73
C PHE A 238 75.04 8.01 -32.07
#